data_AF-A0A5N7DIW9-F1
#
_entry.id   AF-A0A5N7DIW9-F1
#
_cell.length_a   1.000
_cell.length_b   1.000
_cell.length_c   1.000
_cell.angle_alpha   90.00
_cell.angle_beta   90.00
_cell.angle_gamma   90.00
#
_symmetry.space_group_name_H-M   'P 1'
#
loop_
_entity.id
_entity.type
_entity.pdbx_description
1 polymer ?
#
loop_
_entity_poly.entity_id
_entity_poly.type
_entity_poly.pdbx_seq_one_letter_code
_entity_poly.pdbx_strand_id
1 'polypeptide(L)'
;MDAETAPVQETYLRQSRGIPYGQNDMSLKPVIYPFAGRIGGNQGLVLDRNDPANAELLKKVPDAAPLMSISEGLDPRGFLRIDHWKFGFIECIAWISIRHSSASQDAQAPSSASSVYSTATFLGPLFGGISNWLFLTLFIFSFSNVSGSHLNPTITMATFFARLISVPRLVIYLASQTLGGALAGFMLRAAYVSRDYTVGGCYMNALPSCPTLQDQSLREKRP
;
A
#
# COMPACT_ATOMS: atom_id res chain seq x y z
N MET A 1 39.85 -14.44 -9.97
CA MET A 1 38.78 -14.43 -8.96
C MET A 1 39.08 -13.25 -8.07
N ASP A 2 38.39 -12.16 -8.36
CA ASP A 2 38.82 -10.80 -8.04
C ASP A 2 38.65 -10.48 -6.55
N ALA A 3 39.66 -9.84 -5.98
CA ALA A 3 39.80 -9.52 -4.55
C ALA A 3 38.68 -8.59 -4.00
N GLU A 4 37.77 -8.14 -4.85
CA GLU A 4 36.69 -7.20 -4.51
C GLU A 4 35.39 -7.91 -4.06
N THR A 5 35.25 -9.22 -4.32
CA THR A 5 34.05 -9.99 -3.98
C THR A 5 34.12 -10.76 -2.66
N ALA A 6 35.33 -10.89 -2.09
CA ALA A 6 35.56 -11.53 -0.80
C ALA A 6 34.80 -10.90 0.39
N PRO A 7 34.75 -9.55 0.58
CA PRO A 7 34.13 -8.97 1.76
C PRO A 7 32.60 -9.11 1.77
N VAL A 8 31.97 -9.15 0.58
CA VAL A 8 30.50 -9.26 0.44
C VAL A 8 30.04 -10.69 0.78
N GLN A 9 30.77 -11.71 0.31
CA GLN A 9 30.44 -13.11 0.54
C GLN A 9 30.61 -13.50 2.02
N GLU A 10 31.64 -12.95 2.67
CA GLU A 10 31.92 -13.21 4.09
C GLU A 10 30.88 -12.58 5.02
N THR A 11 30.34 -11.42 4.63
CA THR A 11 29.25 -10.73 5.33
C THR A 11 27.95 -11.55 5.27
N TYR A 12 27.61 -12.10 4.10
CA TYR A 12 26.45 -12.99 3.95
C TYR A 12 26.56 -14.27 4.80
N LEU A 13 27.76 -14.88 4.85
CA LEU A 13 28.03 -16.09 5.63
C LEU A 13 28.08 -15.87 7.15
N ARG A 14 28.32 -14.64 7.61
CA ARG A 14 28.18 -14.27 9.04
C ARG A 14 26.71 -14.02 9.41
N GLN A 15 25.95 -13.38 8.53
CA GLN A 15 24.53 -13.14 8.73
C GLN A 15 23.73 -14.46 8.79
N SER A 16 24.11 -15.48 8.00
CA SER A 16 23.51 -16.81 8.06
C SER A 16 23.87 -17.60 9.33
N ARG A 17 24.90 -17.18 10.08
CA ARG A 17 25.39 -17.84 11.29
C ARG A 17 24.99 -17.14 12.60
N GLY A 18 24.20 -16.06 12.52
CA GLY A 18 23.65 -15.38 13.70
C GLY A 18 24.73 -14.80 14.63
N ILE A 19 25.93 -14.52 14.13
CA ILE A 19 27.01 -13.94 14.93
C ILE A 19 26.73 -12.44 15.09
N PRO A 20 26.54 -11.92 16.32
CA PRO A 20 26.33 -10.49 16.54
C PRO A 20 27.57 -9.71 16.08
N TYR A 21 27.36 -8.62 15.34
CA TYR A 21 28.45 -7.76 14.90
C TYR A 21 29.06 -7.01 16.09
N GLY A 22 30.38 -7.11 16.22
CA GLY A 22 31.17 -6.27 17.14
C GLY A 22 31.27 -4.84 16.63
N GLN A 23 31.21 -3.90 17.56
CA GLN A 23 30.90 -2.48 17.44
C GLN A 23 31.89 -1.61 16.62
N ASN A 24 32.85 -2.20 15.90
CA ASN A 24 33.90 -1.45 15.20
C ASN A 24 33.97 -1.62 13.67
N ASP A 25 33.20 -2.52 13.05
CA ASP A 25 33.52 -2.96 11.68
C ASP A 25 32.60 -2.44 10.56
N MET A 26 31.59 -1.60 10.81
CA MET A 26 30.78 -1.06 9.69
C MET A 26 30.33 0.39 9.90
N SER A 27 31.15 1.35 9.49
CA SER A 27 30.70 2.70 9.11
C SER A 27 30.01 2.68 7.73
N LEU A 28 29.13 1.71 7.47
CA LEU A 28 28.36 1.66 6.24
C LEU A 28 27.12 2.55 6.41
N LYS A 29 27.15 3.73 5.77
CA LYS A 29 25.95 4.56 5.62
C LYS A 29 24.96 3.79 4.75
N PRO A 30 23.71 3.56 5.19
CA PRO A 30 22.74 2.90 4.35
C PRO A 30 22.45 3.78 3.12
N VAL A 31 22.65 3.23 1.94
CA VAL A 31 22.33 3.87 0.65
C VAL A 31 20.80 4.06 0.51
N ILE A 32 20.04 3.25 1.24
CA ILE A 32 18.57 3.21 1.24
C ILE A 32 18.04 3.90 2.49
N TYR A 33 16.92 4.64 2.36
CA TYR A 33 16.28 5.32 3.48
C TYR A 33 15.89 4.32 4.60
N PRO A 34 16.41 4.46 5.82
CA PRO A 34 16.12 3.54 6.92
C PRO A 34 14.71 3.80 7.47
N PHE A 35 13.91 2.75 7.60
CA PHE A 35 12.52 2.83 8.07
C PHE A 35 12.12 1.52 8.74
N ALA A 36 11.60 1.58 9.96
CA ALA A 36 11.26 0.42 10.77
C ALA A 36 9.90 -0.21 10.38
N GLY A 37 8.95 0.59 9.90
CA GLY A 37 7.58 0.14 9.57
C GLY A 37 7.42 -0.68 8.28
N ARG A 38 8.49 -1.28 7.77
CA ARG A 38 8.47 -1.94 6.46
C ARG A 38 7.86 -3.33 6.54
N ILE A 39 6.85 -3.60 5.72
CA ILE A 39 6.11 -4.88 5.76
C ILE A 39 6.88 -6.02 5.08
N GLY A 40 7.50 -5.77 3.92
CA GLY A 40 8.16 -6.81 3.13
C GLY A 40 9.69 -6.70 3.09
N GLY A 41 10.33 -6.09 4.09
CA GLY A 41 11.72 -5.61 4.01
C GLY A 41 12.69 -6.38 4.88
N ASN A 42 13.98 -6.35 4.51
CA ASN A 42 15.04 -6.85 5.39
C ASN A 42 15.11 -5.97 6.65
N GLN A 43 14.90 -6.58 7.82
CA GLN A 43 14.98 -5.93 9.13
C GLN A 43 16.41 -5.45 9.46
N GLY A 44 17.43 -5.88 8.71
CA GLY A 44 18.79 -5.36 8.82
C GLY A 44 18.96 -3.88 8.46
N LEU A 45 17.92 -3.22 7.93
CA LEU A 45 17.91 -1.77 7.67
C LEU A 45 17.33 -0.95 8.84
N VAL A 46 16.85 -1.62 9.89
CA VAL A 46 16.32 -1.00 11.10
C VAL A 46 17.49 -0.67 12.03
N LEU A 47 17.56 0.58 12.47
CA LEU A 47 18.66 1.04 13.31
C LEU A 47 18.45 0.62 14.77
N ASP A 48 19.54 0.28 15.44
CA ASP A 48 19.53 0.12 16.90
C ASP A 48 19.49 1.51 17.56
N ARG A 49 18.53 1.69 18.47
CA ARG A 49 18.32 2.92 19.24
C ARG A 49 19.32 3.07 20.40
N ASN A 50 19.90 1.97 20.88
CA ASN A 50 20.85 1.99 21.99
C ASN A 50 22.28 2.30 21.56
N ASP A 51 22.55 2.26 20.24
CA ASP A 51 23.88 2.55 19.70
C ASP A 51 24.10 4.07 19.55
N PRO A 52 25.13 4.66 20.19
CA PRO A 52 25.44 6.08 20.07
C PRO A 52 25.78 6.52 18.63
N ALA A 53 26.26 5.61 17.77
CA ALA A 53 26.56 5.92 16.37
C ALA A 53 25.31 6.31 15.57
N ASN A 54 24.14 5.81 15.95
CA ASN A 54 22.86 6.05 15.25
C ASN A 54 22.10 7.25 15.80
N ALA A 55 22.50 7.81 16.94
CA ALA A 55 21.77 8.86 17.65
C ALA A 55 21.55 10.12 16.80
N GLU A 56 22.53 10.50 15.96
CA GLU A 56 22.39 11.67 15.09
C GLU A 56 21.38 11.42 13.95
N LEU A 57 21.35 10.20 13.40
CA LEU A 57 20.39 9.81 12.37
C LEU A 57 18.97 9.69 12.94
N LEU A 58 18.82 9.13 14.14
CA LEU A 58 17.53 8.97 14.81
C LEU A 58 16.88 10.30 15.18
N LYS A 59 17.67 11.36 15.44
CA LYS A 59 17.16 12.72 15.60
C LYS A 59 16.56 13.27 14.31
N LYS A 60 17.06 12.86 13.14
CA LYS A 60 16.59 13.31 11.82
C LYS A 60 15.42 12.45 11.32
N VAL A 61 15.47 11.15 11.60
CA VAL A 61 14.53 10.11 11.12
C VAL A 61 14.18 9.22 12.31
N PRO A 62 13.21 9.63 13.15
CA PRO A 62 12.87 8.90 14.37
C PRO A 62 12.18 7.55 14.10
N ASP A 63 11.63 7.37 12.90
CA ASP A 63 10.99 6.16 12.38
C ASP A 63 11.97 5.16 11.76
N ALA A 64 13.28 5.41 11.83
CA ALA A 64 14.31 4.45 11.45
C ALA A 64 14.54 3.33 12.48
N ALA A 65 14.09 3.53 13.72
CA ALA A 65 14.10 2.55 14.80
C ALA A 65 12.69 2.34 15.37
N PRO A 66 12.39 1.15 15.91
CA PRO A 66 11.11 0.89 16.54
C PRO A 66 10.96 1.67 17.85
N LEU A 67 9.72 1.74 18.36
CA LEU A 67 9.39 2.30 19.67
C LEU A 67 9.70 3.81 19.83
N MET A 68 9.49 4.60 18.77
CA MET A 68 9.67 6.06 18.82
C MET A 68 8.86 6.72 19.94
N SER A 69 9.40 7.76 20.58
CA SER A 69 8.65 8.55 21.58
C SER A 69 7.48 9.30 20.92
N ILE A 70 6.40 9.54 21.65
CA ILE A 70 5.22 10.26 21.14
C ILE A 70 5.61 11.66 20.65
N SER A 71 6.49 12.35 21.40
CA SER A 71 6.99 13.67 21.01
C SER A 71 7.86 13.63 19.76
N GLU A 72 8.60 12.54 19.52
CA GLU A 72 9.43 12.38 18.32
C GLU A 72 8.55 12.06 17.10
N GLY A 73 7.51 11.23 17.30
CA GLY A 73 6.57 10.87 16.25
C GLY A 73 5.65 12.00 15.81
N LEU A 74 5.44 13.01 16.67
CA LEU A 74 4.58 14.17 16.41
C LEU A 74 5.32 15.39 15.85
N ASP A 75 6.62 15.30 15.53
CA ASP A 75 7.38 16.44 15.01
C ASP A 75 6.81 16.93 13.65
N PRO A 76 6.22 18.15 13.57
CA PRO A 76 5.60 18.65 12.35
C PRO A 76 6.62 18.90 11.23
N ARG A 77 7.93 18.97 11.53
CA ARG A 77 8.98 19.07 10.51
C ARG A 77 8.97 17.89 9.55
N GLY A 78 8.40 16.76 9.96
CA GLY A 78 8.19 15.61 9.08
C GLY A 78 7.30 15.91 7.86
N PHE A 79 6.37 16.88 7.92
CA PHE A 79 5.53 17.22 6.77
C PHE A 79 6.31 17.91 5.64
N LEU A 80 7.40 18.58 5.96
CA LEU A 80 8.24 19.30 4.99
C LEU A 80 9.29 18.39 4.33
N ARG A 81 9.39 17.12 4.75
CA ARG A 81 10.35 16.18 4.20
C ARG A 81 9.85 15.62 2.87
N ILE A 82 10.57 15.94 1.79
CA ILE A 82 10.28 15.49 0.42
C ILE A 82 10.22 13.96 0.33
N ASP A 83 11.02 13.24 1.13
CA ASP A 83 11.03 11.78 1.13
C ASP A 83 9.65 11.20 1.48
N HIS A 84 8.97 11.73 2.50
CA HIS A 84 7.62 11.27 2.86
C HIS A 84 6.61 11.44 1.72
N TRP A 85 6.71 12.54 0.96
CA TRP A 85 5.87 12.78 -0.21
C TRP A 85 6.21 11.86 -1.38
N LYS A 86 7.50 11.58 -1.62
CA LYS A 86 7.93 10.58 -2.63
C LYS A 86 7.39 9.19 -2.30
N PHE A 87 7.43 8.81 -1.03
CA PHE A 87 6.90 7.52 -0.59
C PHE A 87 5.37 7.49 -0.66
N GLY A 88 4.68 8.56 -0.25
CA GLY A 88 3.23 8.70 -0.43
C GLY A 88 2.81 8.58 -1.90
N PHE A 89 3.56 9.18 -2.82
CA PHE A 89 3.30 9.05 -4.25
C PHE A 89 3.38 7.59 -4.75
N ILE A 90 4.37 6.83 -4.28
CA ILE A 90 4.49 5.39 -4.59
C ILE A 90 3.30 4.62 -4.03
N GLU A 91 2.90 4.88 -2.79
CA GLU A 91 1.71 4.29 -2.16
C GLU A 91 0.44 4.61 -2.95
N CYS A 92 0.32 5.83 -3.49
CA CYS A 92 -0.80 6.24 -4.35
C CYS A 92 -0.84 5.44 -5.66
N ILE A 93 0.27 5.36 -6.39
CA ILE A 93 0.33 4.64 -7.68
C ILE A 93 0.05 3.15 -7.51
N ALA A 94 0.67 2.54 -6.50
CA ALA A 94 0.47 1.13 -6.21
C ALA A 94 -1.00 0.84 -5.86
N TRP A 95 -1.63 1.71 -5.07
CA TRP A 95 -3.04 1.57 -4.73
C TRP A 95 -3.97 1.80 -5.93
N ILE A 96 -3.67 2.74 -6.82
CA ILE A 96 -4.42 2.91 -8.09
C ILE A 96 -4.37 1.62 -8.91
N SER A 97 -3.17 1.07 -9.07
CA SER A 97 -2.91 -0.13 -9.87
C SER A 97 -3.64 -1.36 -9.32
N ILE A 98 -3.58 -1.58 -8.00
CA ILE A 98 -4.29 -2.68 -7.33
C ILE A 98 -5.80 -2.58 -7.59
N ARG A 99 -6.39 -1.39 -7.43
CA ARG A 99 -7.84 -1.20 -7.52
C ARG A 99 -8.37 -1.28 -8.95
N HIS A 100 -7.58 -0.82 -9.91
CA HIS A 100 -7.93 -0.96 -11.32
C HIS A 100 -7.97 -2.43 -11.76
N SER A 101 -6.97 -3.23 -11.37
CA SER A 101 -6.86 -4.64 -11.76
C SER A 101 -7.92 -5.56 -11.15
N SER A 102 -8.57 -5.14 -10.06
CA SER A 102 -9.64 -5.89 -9.40
C SER A 102 -11.05 -5.44 -9.83
N ALA A 103 -11.15 -4.55 -10.82
CA ALA A 103 -12.43 -4.09 -11.34
C ALA A 103 -12.90 -4.96 -12.52
N SER A 104 -14.19 -5.26 -12.55
CA SER A 104 -14.84 -5.92 -13.68
C SER A 104 -16.16 -5.23 -14.04
N GLN A 105 -16.36 -5.08 -15.35
CA GLN A 105 -17.69 -4.86 -15.94
C GLN A 105 -18.49 -6.16 -15.89
N ASP A 106 -19.82 -6.07 -15.87
CA ASP A 106 -20.78 -7.18 -15.75
C ASP A 106 -20.96 -7.78 -14.36
N ALA A 107 -21.16 -6.90 -13.39
CA ALA A 107 -21.76 -7.26 -12.13
C ALA A 107 -23.29 -7.40 -12.26
N GLN A 108 -23.77 -8.19 -13.23
CA GLN A 108 -25.20 -8.43 -13.41
C GLN A 108 -25.74 -9.12 -12.14
N ALA A 109 -26.77 -8.54 -11.51
CA ALA A 109 -27.48 -9.18 -10.42
C ALA A 109 -27.92 -10.60 -10.84
N PRO A 110 -27.80 -11.62 -9.98
CA PRO A 110 -28.00 -13.01 -10.37
C PRO A 110 -29.39 -13.22 -10.95
N SER A 111 -29.47 -13.37 -12.28
CA SER A 111 -30.65 -13.90 -12.94
C SER A 111 -30.73 -15.39 -12.58
N SER A 112 -31.86 -15.82 -12.03
CA SER A 112 -32.07 -17.08 -11.29
C SER A 112 -31.94 -18.40 -12.09
N ALA A 113 -31.05 -18.49 -13.08
CA ALA A 113 -30.92 -19.64 -13.97
C ALA A 113 -29.48 -20.11 -14.27
N SER A 114 -28.43 -19.49 -13.71
CA SER A 114 -27.05 -19.95 -13.94
C SER A 114 -26.51 -20.80 -12.78
N SER A 115 -25.71 -21.81 -13.15
CA SER A 115 -24.92 -22.63 -12.22
C SER A 115 -24.12 -21.77 -11.23
N VAL A 116 -23.93 -22.24 -10.00
CA VAL A 116 -23.17 -21.55 -8.92
C VAL A 116 -21.80 -21.07 -9.42
N TYR A 117 -21.16 -21.82 -10.31
CA TYR A 117 -19.84 -21.51 -10.89
C TYR A 117 -19.86 -20.51 -12.05
N SER A 118 -21.03 -20.27 -12.66
CA SER A 118 -21.22 -19.35 -13.80
C SER A 118 -21.86 -18.01 -13.40
N THR A 119 -21.98 -17.75 -12.10
CA THR A 119 -22.59 -16.52 -11.60
C THR A 119 -21.53 -15.44 -11.34
N ALA A 120 -21.85 -14.19 -11.64
CA ALA A 120 -21.01 -13.02 -11.34
C ALA A 120 -20.61 -12.93 -9.85
N THR A 121 -21.40 -13.54 -8.95
CA THR A 121 -21.13 -13.64 -7.51
C THR A 121 -19.98 -14.58 -7.15
N PHE A 122 -19.59 -15.51 -8.02
CA PHE A 122 -18.44 -16.40 -7.79
C PHE A 122 -17.22 -15.94 -8.59
N LEU A 123 -17.41 -15.68 -9.89
CA LEU A 123 -16.30 -15.41 -10.80
C LEU A 123 -15.66 -14.04 -10.52
N GLY A 124 -16.46 -13.01 -10.25
CA GLY A 124 -15.98 -11.67 -9.94
C GLY A 124 -15.07 -11.62 -8.70
N PRO A 125 -15.53 -12.12 -7.52
CA PRO A 125 -14.68 -12.20 -6.34
C PRO A 125 -13.46 -13.11 -6.49
N LEU A 126 -13.55 -14.20 -7.26
CA LEU A 126 -12.40 -15.08 -7.52
C LEU A 126 -11.30 -14.36 -8.30
N PHE A 127 -11.63 -13.74 -9.43
CA PHE A 127 -10.66 -12.96 -10.21
C PHE A 127 -10.18 -11.75 -9.42
N GLY A 128 -11.08 -11.01 -8.78
CA GLY A 128 -10.72 -9.87 -7.94
C GLY A 128 -9.75 -10.25 -6.82
N GLY A 129 -9.98 -11.40 -6.18
CA GLY A 129 -9.14 -11.95 -5.12
C GLY A 129 -7.76 -12.40 -5.61
N ILE A 130 -7.68 -13.17 -6.70
CA ILE A 130 -6.41 -13.63 -7.28
C ILE A 130 -5.59 -12.44 -7.78
N SER A 131 -6.21 -11.50 -8.51
CA SER A 131 -5.57 -10.28 -8.96
C SER A 131 -5.02 -9.48 -7.78
N ASN A 132 -5.85 -9.26 -6.74
CA ASN A 132 -5.41 -8.53 -5.56
C ASN A 132 -4.24 -9.23 -4.86
N TRP A 133 -4.26 -10.56 -4.73
CA TRP A 133 -3.16 -11.33 -4.15
C TRP A 133 -1.86 -11.16 -4.96
N LEU A 134 -1.91 -11.28 -6.29
CA LEU A 134 -0.75 -11.14 -7.17
C LEU A 134 -0.16 -9.72 -7.11
N PHE A 135 -1.00 -8.69 -7.33
CA PHE A 135 -0.53 -7.30 -7.36
C PHE A 135 -0.06 -6.81 -6.00
N LEU A 136 -0.76 -7.18 -4.92
CA LEU A 136 -0.36 -6.80 -3.57
C LEU A 136 0.99 -7.45 -3.21
N THR A 137 1.17 -8.73 -3.51
CA THR A 137 2.45 -9.42 -3.27
C THR A 137 3.58 -8.80 -4.07
N LEU A 138 3.36 -8.55 -5.37
CA LEU A 138 4.32 -7.90 -6.25
C LEU A 138 4.76 -6.54 -5.70
N PHE A 139 3.79 -5.67 -5.39
CA PHE A 139 4.10 -4.32 -4.90
C PHE A 139 4.71 -4.32 -3.50
N ILE A 140 4.35 -5.28 -2.63
CA ILE A 140 5.03 -5.46 -1.34
C ILE A 140 6.51 -5.73 -1.56
N PHE A 141 6.87 -6.67 -2.41
CA PHE A 141 8.29 -6.95 -2.64
C PHE A 141 9.01 -5.82 -3.39
N SER A 142 8.36 -5.17 -4.36
CA SER A 142 8.97 -4.09 -5.14
C SER A 142 9.16 -2.80 -4.33
N PHE A 143 8.15 -2.38 -3.56
CA PHE A 143 8.14 -1.08 -2.88
C PHE A 143 8.45 -1.14 -1.39
N SER A 144 8.60 -2.35 -0.82
CA SER A 144 9.10 -2.52 0.55
C SER A 144 10.39 -1.74 0.78
N ASN A 145 11.33 -1.78 -0.19
CA ASN A 145 12.60 -1.04 -0.12
C ASN A 145 12.50 0.48 -0.16
N VAL A 146 11.36 1.01 -0.57
CA VAL A 146 11.19 2.44 -0.82
C VAL A 146 10.20 3.05 0.15
N SER A 147 8.93 2.65 0.12
CA SER A 147 7.88 3.20 1.01
C SER A 147 7.63 2.35 2.26
N GLY A 148 8.15 1.12 2.31
CA GLY A 148 7.74 0.11 3.29
C GLY A 148 6.46 -0.65 2.92
N SER A 149 5.83 -0.26 1.80
CA SER A 149 4.70 -0.92 1.18
C SER A 149 3.55 -1.20 2.14
N HIS A 150 3.00 -0.14 2.75
CA HIS A 150 1.84 -0.30 3.61
C HIS A 150 0.60 -0.64 2.77
N LEU A 151 0.46 0.03 1.61
CA LEU A 151 -0.55 -0.18 0.57
C LEU A 151 -1.98 -0.35 1.10
N ASN A 152 -2.27 0.17 2.28
CA ASN A 152 -3.54 -0.03 2.96
C ASN A 152 -3.64 0.94 4.15
N PRO A 153 -4.68 1.77 4.21
CA PRO A 153 -4.94 2.68 5.34
C PRO A 153 -4.93 1.96 6.70
N THR A 154 -5.48 0.74 6.78
CA THR A 154 -5.54 -0.06 8.00
C THR A 154 -4.16 -0.52 8.44
N ILE A 155 -3.29 -0.91 7.51
CA ILE A 155 -1.90 -1.31 7.82
C ILE A 155 -1.09 -0.10 8.27
N THR A 156 -1.26 1.04 7.59
CA THR A 156 -0.64 2.31 8.01
C THR A 156 -1.08 2.71 9.42
N MET A 157 -2.35 2.50 9.77
CA MET A 157 -2.86 2.77 11.10
C MET A 157 -2.32 1.78 12.14
N ALA A 158 -2.26 0.49 11.81
CA ALA A 158 -1.73 -0.55 12.70
C ALA A 158 -0.25 -0.32 13.02
N THR A 159 0.55 0.00 12.01
CA THR A 159 1.98 0.34 12.18
C THR A 159 2.18 1.61 13.01
N PHE A 160 1.24 2.57 12.95
CA PHE A 160 1.26 3.74 13.80
C PHE A 160 1.07 3.38 15.27
N PHE A 161 0.06 2.57 15.58
CA PHE A 161 -0.16 2.08 16.95
C PHE A 161 0.99 1.19 17.44
N ALA A 162 1.67 0.48 16.54
CA ALA A 162 2.90 -0.26 16.84
C ALA A 162 4.13 0.64 17.05
N ARG A 163 4.00 1.98 16.93
CA ARG A 163 5.09 2.96 17.05
C ARG A 163 6.24 2.73 16.06
N LEU A 164 5.89 2.36 14.83
CA LEU A 164 6.83 2.08 13.74
C LEU A 164 6.85 3.17 12.66
N ILE A 165 5.91 4.12 12.70
CA ILE A 165 5.75 5.20 11.72
C ILE A 165 5.40 6.51 12.43
N SER A 166 6.00 7.61 11.99
CA SER A 166 5.71 8.97 12.48
C SER A 166 4.35 9.49 12.02
N VAL A 167 3.74 10.40 12.77
CA VAL A 167 2.44 11.00 12.43
C VAL A 167 2.44 11.72 11.08
N PRO A 168 3.47 12.52 10.72
CA PRO A 168 3.52 13.14 9.40
C PRO A 168 3.47 12.11 8.27
N ARG A 169 4.22 11.01 8.40
CA ARG A 169 4.21 9.93 7.40
C ARG A 169 2.86 9.21 7.36
N LEU A 170 2.25 8.94 8.51
CA LEU A 170 0.90 8.36 8.62
C LEU A 170 -0.12 9.19 7.83
N VAL A 171 -0.16 10.51 8.08
CA VAL A 171 -1.12 11.40 7.45
C VAL A 171 -0.90 11.47 5.94
N ILE A 172 0.36 11.58 5.49
CA ILE A 172 0.69 11.58 4.06
C ILE A 172 0.28 10.26 3.41
N TYR A 173 0.58 9.11 4.04
CA TYR A 173 0.21 7.81 3.48
C TYR A 173 -1.30 7.63 3.40
N LEU A 174 -2.04 8.00 4.45
CA LEU A 174 -3.50 7.95 4.45
C LEU A 174 -4.08 8.84 3.35
N ALA A 175 -3.58 10.07 3.20
CA ALA A 175 -4.01 10.99 2.16
C ALA A 175 -3.69 10.44 0.76
N SER A 176 -2.49 9.90 0.56
CA SER A 176 -2.07 9.31 -0.72
C SER A 176 -2.85 8.04 -1.08
N GLN A 177 -3.07 7.14 -0.12
CA GLN A 177 -3.83 5.89 -0.33
C GLN A 177 -5.31 6.21 -0.59
N THR A 178 -5.92 7.14 0.15
CA THR A 178 -7.30 7.55 -0.11
C THR A 178 -7.45 8.26 -1.45
N LEU A 179 -6.52 9.16 -1.80
CA LEU A 179 -6.48 9.82 -3.11
C LEU A 179 -6.31 8.80 -4.24
N GLY A 180 -5.41 7.83 -4.10
CA GLY A 180 -5.22 6.78 -5.10
C GLY A 180 -6.49 5.94 -5.30
N GLY A 181 -7.23 5.64 -4.23
CA GLY A 181 -8.49 4.91 -4.30
C GLY A 181 -9.58 5.71 -5.02
N ALA A 182 -9.67 7.01 -4.71
CA ALA A 182 -10.58 7.92 -5.40
C ALA A 182 -10.24 8.07 -6.89
N LEU A 183 -8.97 8.23 -7.24
CA LEU A 183 -8.50 8.31 -8.62
C LEU A 183 -8.78 7.03 -9.40
N ALA A 184 -8.54 5.86 -8.81
CA ALA A 184 -8.89 4.59 -9.43
C ALA A 184 -10.39 4.50 -9.72
N GLY A 185 -11.25 4.89 -8.77
CA GLY A 185 -12.69 4.95 -8.98
C GLY A 185 -13.09 5.90 -10.12
N PHE A 186 -12.45 7.06 -10.20
CA PHE A 186 -12.66 8.02 -11.30
C PHE A 186 -12.21 7.45 -12.66
N MET A 187 -11.05 6.80 -12.72
CA MET A 187 -10.53 6.16 -13.93
C MET A 187 -11.45 5.03 -14.42
N LEU A 188 -11.95 4.20 -13.50
CA LEU A 188 -12.92 3.15 -13.83
C LEU A 188 -14.23 3.73 -14.36
N ARG A 189 -14.74 4.79 -13.72
CA ARG A 189 -15.93 5.51 -14.20
C ARG A 189 -15.73 6.12 -15.59
N ALA A 190 -14.52 6.56 -15.92
CA ALA A 190 -14.21 7.11 -17.24
C ALA A 190 -14.01 6.02 -18.31
N ALA A 191 -13.46 4.86 -17.91
CA ALA A 191 -13.19 3.74 -18.82
C ALA A 191 -14.45 2.95 -19.18
N TYR A 192 -15.42 2.90 -18.28
CA TYR A 192 -16.63 2.09 -18.44
C TYR A 192 -17.82 2.92 -18.94
N VAL A 193 -18.51 2.40 -19.96
CA VAL A 193 -19.71 3.02 -20.53
C VAL A 193 -20.90 2.95 -19.57
N SER A 194 -21.04 1.82 -18.87
CA SER A 194 -22.07 1.59 -17.87
C SER A 194 -21.65 2.06 -16.49
N ARG A 195 -22.62 2.53 -15.69
CA ARG A 195 -22.39 2.94 -14.30
C ARG A 195 -22.36 1.77 -13.32
N ASP A 196 -22.69 0.57 -13.79
CA ASP A 196 -22.72 -0.65 -13.00
C ASP A 196 -21.41 -1.41 -13.21
N TYR A 197 -20.58 -1.42 -12.16
CA TYR A 197 -19.31 -2.15 -12.14
C TYR A 197 -19.06 -2.74 -10.76
N THR A 198 -18.29 -3.82 -10.69
CA THR A 198 -17.85 -4.42 -9.42
C THR A 198 -16.36 -4.23 -9.24
N VAL A 199 -15.94 -3.97 -8.00
CA VAL A 199 -14.52 -3.87 -7.65
C VAL A 199 -14.27 -4.80 -6.46
N GLY A 200 -13.49 -5.85 -6.66
CA GLY A 200 -13.16 -6.81 -5.61
C GLY A 200 -14.38 -7.47 -4.95
N GLY A 201 -15.49 -7.59 -5.67
CA GLY A 201 -16.75 -8.17 -5.17
C GLY A 201 -17.76 -7.17 -4.58
N CYS A 202 -17.43 -5.88 -4.49
CA CYS A 202 -18.39 -4.83 -4.12
C CYS A 202 -19.12 -4.31 -5.36
N TYR A 203 -20.45 -4.40 -5.36
CA TYR A 203 -21.31 -3.88 -6.44
C TYR A 203 -21.51 -2.37 -6.27
N MET A 204 -21.05 -1.59 -7.24
CA MET A 204 -21.41 -0.19 -7.37
C MET A 204 -22.54 -0.09 -8.37
N ASN A 205 -23.77 -0.13 -7.85
CA ASN A 205 -24.94 0.20 -8.65
C ASN A 205 -25.10 1.71 -8.58
N ALA A 206 -25.20 2.39 -9.73
CA ALA A 206 -25.86 3.67 -9.69
C ALA A 206 -27.27 3.39 -9.15
N LEU A 207 -27.69 4.10 -8.09
CA LEU A 207 -29.06 4.02 -7.56
C LEU A 207 -30.05 3.82 -8.72
N PRO A 208 -31.09 2.98 -8.55
CA PRO A 208 -32.12 2.90 -9.57
C PRO A 208 -32.50 4.32 -9.88
N SER A 209 -32.37 4.71 -11.14
CA SER A 209 -32.88 5.99 -11.62
C SER A 209 -34.25 6.11 -10.97
N CYS A 210 -34.46 7.16 -10.16
CA CYS A 210 -35.77 7.38 -9.57
C CYS A 210 -36.79 7.16 -10.69
N PRO A 211 -37.77 6.26 -10.52
CA PRO A 211 -38.70 5.93 -11.59
C PRO A 211 -39.62 7.14 -11.80
N THR A 212 -39.11 8.17 -12.47
CA THR A 212 -39.85 9.41 -12.71
C THR A 212 -39.62 9.99 -14.08
N LEU A 213 -38.71 9.46 -14.91
CA LEU A 213 -38.53 9.95 -16.29
C LEU A 213 -38.83 8.92 -17.40
N GLN A 214 -38.78 7.61 -17.13
CA GLN A 214 -39.19 6.61 -18.11
C GLN A 214 -40.72 6.38 -18.12
N ASP A 215 -41.40 6.54 -16.98
CA ASP A 215 -42.86 6.32 -16.84
C ASP A 215 -43.70 7.50 -17.40
N GLN A 216 -43.15 8.71 -17.46
CA GLN A 216 -43.88 9.88 -17.98
C GLN A 216 -44.10 9.80 -19.50
N SER A 217 -43.12 9.27 -20.27
CA SER A 217 -43.28 9.15 -21.73
C SER A 217 -44.24 8.04 -22.16
N LEU A 218 -44.42 7.01 -21.30
CA LEU A 218 -45.38 5.93 -21.54
C LEU A 218 -46.79 6.25 -21.03
N ARG A 219 -46.95 7.19 -20.10
CA ARG A 219 -48.27 7.63 -19.62
C ARG A 219 -48.91 8.74 -20.46
N GLU A 220 -48.12 9.52 -21.21
CA GLU A 220 -48.62 10.53 -22.16
C GLU A 220 -49.06 9.93 -23.51
N LYS A 221 -48.75 8.65 -23.77
CA LYS A 221 -49.14 7.93 -25.00
C LYS A 221 -50.25 6.89 -24.80
N ARG A 222 -51.05 6.99 -23.75
CA ARG A 222 -52.29 6.21 -23.64
C ARG A 222 -53.47 7.14 -23.97
N PRO A 223 -54.24 6.87 -25.05
CA PRO A 223 -55.46 7.63 -25.37
C PRO A 223 -56.54 7.46 -24.31
#